data_AF-A0A957RKJ8-F1
#
_entry.id   AF-A0A957RKJ8-F1
#
_cell.length_a   1.000
_cell.length_b   1.000
_cell.length_c   1.000
_cell.angle_alpha   90.00
_cell.angle_beta   90.00
_cell.angle_gamma   90.00
#
_symmetry.space_group_name_H-M   'P 1'
#
loop_
_entity.id
_entity.type
_entity.pdbx_description
1 polymer ?
#
loop_
_entity_poly.entity_id
_entity_poly.type
_entity_poly.pdbx_seq_one_letter_code
_entity_poly.pdbx_strand_id
1 'polypeptide(L)'
;ELLFLRGQVPPGTAVDSTIQALDGSVAFPLRYGYACVGRVTAAGAPADAGWIGRNVFAFHPHTSHFTAPVSQLVPVPDGLDLRRAALLPNMETAVNFVMDGRPVIGERVAVVGLGVVGLLTTALLARFPLA
;
A
#
# COMPACT_ATOMS: atom_id res chain seq x y z
N GLU A 1 -11.73 8.69 5.12
CA GLU A 1 -12.97 8.87 4.34
C GLU A 1 -14.06 9.69 5.05
N LEU A 2 -14.57 9.27 6.22
CA LEU A 2 -15.67 10.00 6.90
C LEU A 2 -15.37 11.47 7.26
N LEU A 3 -14.12 11.81 7.58
CA LEU A 3 -13.70 13.20 7.80
C LEU A 3 -13.87 14.07 6.54
N PHE A 4 -13.53 13.50 5.37
CA PHE A 4 -13.71 14.17 4.08
C PHE A 4 -15.20 14.36 3.79
N LEU A 5 -16.00 13.31 3.92
CA LEU A 5 -17.45 13.35 3.71
C LEU A 5 -18.15 14.40 4.57
N ARG A 6 -17.68 14.59 5.81
CA ARG A 6 -18.25 15.56 6.75
C ARG A 6 -17.69 16.97 6.61
N GLY A 7 -16.78 17.23 5.66
CA GLY A 7 -16.12 18.53 5.52
C GLY A 7 -15.26 18.92 6.73
N GLN A 8 -14.75 17.94 7.48
CA GLN A 8 -14.00 18.14 8.72
C GLN A 8 -12.48 18.16 8.51
N VAL A 9 -12.02 18.16 7.25
CA VAL A 9 -10.59 18.24 6.95
C VAL A 9 -10.15 19.71 6.97
N PRO A 10 -9.09 20.06 7.71
CA PRO A 10 -8.61 21.43 7.75
C PRO A 10 -8.30 21.98 6.35
N PRO A 11 -8.66 23.24 6.03
CA PRO A 11 -8.32 23.86 4.77
C PRO A 11 -6.81 23.84 4.51
N GLY A 12 -6.40 23.53 3.28
CA GLY A 12 -4.98 23.48 2.89
C GLY A 12 -4.26 22.17 3.23
N THR A 13 -4.95 21.18 3.82
CA THR A 13 -4.40 19.82 3.97
C THR A 13 -4.21 19.20 2.58
N ALA A 14 -3.04 18.64 2.29
CA ALA A 14 -2.82 17.82 1.09
C ALA A 14 -3.46 16.43 1.27
N VAL A 15 -3.97 15.83 0.19
CA VAL A 15 -4.56 14.48 0.24
C VAL A 15 -3.50 13.43 0.54
N ASP A 16 -2.37 13.50 -0.17
CA ASP A 16 -1.12 12.78 0.13
C ASP A 16 0.04 13.54 -0.55
N SER A 17 1.16 13.72 0.13
CA SER A 17 2.32 14.46 -0.40
C SER A 17 3.34 13.58 -1.13
N THR A 18 3.21 12.26 -1.02
CA THR A 18 4.17 11.27 -1.53
C THR A 18 3.64 10.52 -2.74
N ILE A 19 2.31 10.42 -2.88
CA ILE A 19 1.65 9.75 -3.98
C ILE A 19 1.19 10.77 -5.02
N GLN A 20 1.93 10.87 -6.12
CA GLN A 20 1.66 11.81 -7.20
C GLN A 20 0.22 11.71 -7.75
N ALA A 21 -0.37 10.51 -7.78
CA ALA A 21 -1.72 10.30 -8.28
C ALA A 21 -2.83 10.83 -7.34
N LEU A 22 -2.48 11.20 -6.11
CA LEU A 22 -3.34 11.83 -5.11
C LEU A 22 -3.10 13.35 -5.02
N ASP A 23 -2.32 13.95 -5.93
CA ASP A 23 -2.10 15.39 -5.96
C ASP A 23 -3.42 16.15 -6.20
N GLY A 24 -3.70 17.16 -5.36
CA GLY A 24 -4.94 17.93 -5.40
C GLY A 24 -5.43 18.46 -4.06
N SER A 25 -6.47 19.28 -4.12
CA SER A 25 -7.13 19.85 -2.94
C SER A 25 -8.12 18.86 -2.33
N VAL A 26 -8.33 18.97 -1.01
CA VAL A 26 -9.28 18.17 -0.26
C VAL A 26 -10.71 18.69 -0.48
N ALA A 27 -11.26 18.45 -1.67
CA ALA A 27 -12.63 18.81 -2.05
C ALA A 27 -13.26 17.71 -2.91
N PHE A 28 -14.58 17.57 -2.83
CA PHE A 28 -15.31 16.64 -3.71
C PHE A 28 -15.48 17.22 -5.12
N PRO A 29 -15.46 16.37 -6.16
CA PRO A 29 -15.24 14.92 -6.14
C PRO A 29 -13.76 14.54 -5.90
N LEU A 30 -13.51 13.60 -4.96
CA LEU A 30 -12.18 13.15 -4.54
C LEU A 30 -11.98 11.67 -4.89
N ARG A 31 -10.81 11.33 -5.46
CA ARG A 31 -10.36 9.93 -5.59
C ARG A 31 -9.54 9.57 -4.36
N TYR A 32 -9.98 8.58 -3.58
CA TYR A 32 -9.37 8.20 -2.31
C TYR A 32 -8.82 6.78 -2.35
N GLY A 33 -8.03 6.42 -1.33
CA GLY A 33 -7.26 5.19 -1.29
C GLY A 33 -5.91 5.35 -1.99
N TYR A 34 -5.04 4.36 -1.82
CA TYR A 34 -3.65 4.46 -2.27
C TYR A 34 -3.03 3.12 -2.67
N ALA A 35 -3.79 2.03 -2.61
CA ALA A 35 -3.29 0.68 -2.86
C ALA A 35 -4.12 0.03 -3.96
N CYS A 36 -3.55 -0.09 -5.16
CA CYS A 36 -4.20 -0.78 -6.28
C CYS A 36 -3.38 -2.01 -6.67
N VAL A 37 -4.08 -3.15 -6.81
CA VAL A 37 -3.52 -4.35 -7.43
C VAL A 37 -4.38 -4.70 -8.64
N GLY A 38 -3.72 -4.96 -9.76
CA GLY A 38 -4.41 -5.25 -11.00
C GLY A 38 -3.50 -5.92 -12.01
N ARG A 39 -4.00 -6.05 -13.23
CA ARG A 39 -3.28 -6.63 -14.36
C ARG A 39 -3.06 -5.57 -15.43
N VAL A 40 -1.85 -5.49 -15.97
CA VAL A 40 -1.55 -4.59 -17.09
C VAL A 40 -2.28 -5.07 -18.34
N THR A 41 -3.12 -4.23 -18.94
CA THR A 41 -3.94 -4.59 -20.11
C THR A 41 -3.42 -4.00 -21.42
N ALA A 42 -2.66 -2.92 -21.36
CA ALA A 42 -2.10 -2.23 -22.51
C ALA A 42 -0.77 -1.55 -22.14
N ALA A 43 0.08 -1.33 -23.15
CA ALA A 43 1.32 -0.58 -23.02
C ALA A 43 1.28 0.61 -23.98
N GLY A 44 1.71 1.78 -23.50
CA GLY A 44 1.77 3.01 -24.31
C GLY A 44 2.96 3.04 -25.26
N ALA A 45 4.09 2.44 -24.87
CA ALA A 45 5.31 2.35 -25.67
C ALA A 45 5.62 0.89 -26.03
N PRO A 46 6.19 0.62 -27.22
CA PRO A 46 6.60 -0.73 -27.61
C PRO A 46 7.60 -1.39 -26.65
N ALA A 47 8.47 -0.59 -26.02
CA ALA A 47 9.44 -1.08 -25.03
C ALA A 47 8.77 -1.66 -23.77
N ASP A 48 7.55 -1.23 -23.45
CA ASP A 48 6.80 -1.68 -22.27
C ASP A 48 5.88 -2.86 -22.57
N ALA A 49 5.82 -3.33 -23.83
CA ALA A 49 4.90 -4.40 -24.25
C ALA A 49 5.05 -5.69 -23.42
N GLY A 50 6.25 -5.97 -22.91
CA GLY A 50 6.53 -7.13 -22.04
C GLY A 50 5.85 -7.09 -20.67
N TRP A 51 5.22 -5.97 -20.29
CA TRP A 51 4.43 -5.83 -19.06
C TRP A 51 2.98 -6.28 -19.22
N ILE A 52 2.45 -6.32 -20.44
CA ILE A 52 1.06 -6.71 -20.69
C ILE A 52 0.81 -8.12 -20.13
N GLY A 53 -0.28 -8.26 -19.39
CA GLY A 53 -0.68 -9.50 -18.72
C GLY A 53 -0.08 -9.72 -17.33
N ARG A 54 0.94 -8.94 -16.92
CA ARG A 54 1.53 -9.05 -15.57
C ARG A 54 0.57 -8.52 -14.50
N ASN A 55 0.57 -9.19 -13.35
CA ASN A 55 -0.05 -8.68 -12.14
C ASN A 55 0.91 -7.69 -11.46
N VAL A 56 0.39 -6.52 -11.07
CA VAL A 56 1.18 -5.44 -10.51
C VAL A 56 0.44 -4.79 -9.33
N PHE A 57 1.21 -4.30 -8.38
CA PHE A 57 0.78 -3.33 -7.38
C PHE A 57 1.21 -1.93 -7.81
N ALA A 58 0.41 -0.91 -7.48
CA ALA A 58 0.77 0.49 -7.63
C ALA A 58 0.22 1.32 -6.48
N PHE A 59 0.99 2.33 -6.06
CA PHE A 59 0.51 3.39 -5.18
C PHE A 59 -0.37 4.35 -5.97
N HIS A 60 -1.68 4.06 -6.01
CA HIS A 60 -2.63 4.81 -6.82
C HIS A 60 -4.01 4.83 -6.14
N PRO A 61 -4.80 5.93 -6.27
CA PRO A 61 -6.19 5.98 -5.85
C PRO A 61 -7.02 4.81 -6.34
N HIS A 62 -8.01 4.41 -5.53
CA HIS A 62 -8.93 3.33 -5.91
C HIS A 62 -9.69 3.71 -7.17
N THR A 63 -9.49 2.93 -8.22
CA THR A 63 -10.10 3.12 -9.53
C THR A 63 -10.22 1.76 -10.23
N SER A 64 -11.09 1.66 -11.22
CA SER A 64 -11.17 0.45 -12.06
C SER A 64 -9.99 0.36 -13.03
N HIS A 65 -9.52 1.51 -13.53
CA HIS A 65 -8.43 1.61 -14.50
C HIS A 65 -7.64 2.91 -14.28
N PHE A 66 -6.34 2.87 -14.54
CA PHE A 66 -5.46 4.03 -14.60
C PHE A 66 -4.29 3.77 -15.54
N THR A 67 -3.57 4.85 -15.87
CA THR A 67 -2.27 4.77 -16.56
C THR A 67 -1.20 5.20 -15.57
N ALA A 68 -0.06 4.52 -15.59
CA ALA A 68 1.10 4.86 -14.77
C ALA A 68 2.38 4.50 -15.52
N PRO A 69 3.49 5.24 -15.30
CA PRO A 69 4.81 4.83 -15.73
C PRO A 69 5.16 3.45 -15.15
N VAL A 70 5.86 2.63 -15.92
CA VAL A 70 6.35 1.32 -15.47
C VAL A 70 7.17 1.42 -14.17
N SER A 71 7.92 2.51 -14.00
CA SER A 71 8.72 2.77 -12.79
C SER A 71 7.89 2.93 -11.50
N GLN A 72 6.57 3.14 -11.61
CA GLN A 72 5.64 3.22 -10.48
C GLN A 72 4.91 1.90 -10.24
N LEU A 73 5.19 0.85 -11.03
CA LEU A 73 4.58 -0.46 -10.91
C LEU A 73 5.52 -1.42 -10.17
N VAL A 74 4.98 -2.13 -9.19
CA VAL A 74 5.68 -3.21 -8.49
C VAL A 74 5.12 -4.54 -8.99
N PRO A 75 5.93 -5.42 -9.62
CA PRO A 75 5.45 -6.71 -10.08
C PRO A 75 5.03 -7.59 -8.89
N VAL A 76 3.85 -8.20 -9.00
CA VAL A 76 3.37 -9.16 -8.00
C VAL A 76 3.99 -10.52 -8.32
N PRO A 77 4.65 -11.19 -7.36
CA PRO A 77 5.23 -12.52 -7.57
C PRO A 77 4.18 -13.55 -8.00
N ASP A 78 4.59 -14.48 -8.87
CA ASP A 78 3.74 -15.58 -9.29
C ASP A 78 3.28 -16.43 -8.09
N GLY A 79 2.01 -16.82 -8.09
CA GLY A 79 1.38 -17.59 -7.01
C GLY A 79 0.99 -16.78 -5.77
N LEU A 80 1.35 -15.50 -5.66
CA LEU A 80 0.83 -14.64 -4.60
C LEU A 80 -0.62 -14.21 -4.90
N ASP A 81 -1.51 -14.46 -3.94
CA ASP A 81 -2.89 -13.96 -4.02
C ASP A 81 -2.92 -12.42 -4.11
N LEU A 82 -3.63 -11.89 -5.11
CA LEU A 82 -3.71 -10.45 -5.36
C LEU A 82 -4.32 -9.68 -4.19
N ARG A 83 -5.23 -10.31 -3.41
CA ARG A 83 -5.78 -9.68 -2.20
C ARG A 83 -4.72 -9.49 -1.12
N ARG A 84 -3.75 -10.42 -1.03
CA ARG A 84 -2.59 -10.27 -0.15
C ARG A 84 -1.62 -9.22 -0.66
N ALA A 85 -1.40 -9.15 -1.97
CA ALA A 85 -0.56 -8.10 -2.57
C ALA A 85 -1.08 -6.69 -2.27
N ALA A 86 -2.40 -6.50 -2.15
CA ALA A 86 -3.00 -5.21 -1.80
C ALA A 86 -2.66 -4.76 -0.36
N LEU A 87 -2.21 -5.69 0.50
CA LEU A 87 -1.75 -5.38 1.85
C LEU A 87 -0.30 -4.89 1.91
N LEU A 88 0.41 -4.77 0.77
CA LEU A 88 1.81 -4.37 0.72
C LEU A 88 2.13 -3.15 1.61
N PRO A 89 1.37 -2.03 1.58
CA PRO A 89 1.69 -0.87 2.42
C PRO A 89 1.52 -1.12 3.92
N ASN A 90 0.53 -1.96 4.30
CA ASN A 90 0.33 -2.36 5.69
C ASN A 90 1.47 -3.27 6.16
N MET A 91 1.93 -4.17 5.29
CA MET A 91 3.07 -5.03 5.56
C MET A 91 4.36 -4.22 5.69
N GLU A 92 4.58 -3.24 4.81
CA GLU A 92 5.72 -2.32 4.89
C GLU A 92 5.75 -1.59 6.24
N THR A 93 4.60 -1.09 6.70
CA THR A 93 4.48 -0.48 8.03
C THR A 93 4.83 -1.47 9.14
N ALA A 94 4.29 -2.68 9.08
CA ALA A 94 4.56 -3.72 10.08
C ALA A 94 6.04 -4.11 10.13
N VAL A 95 6.71 -4.21 8.97
CA VAL A 95 8.15 -4.46 8.88
C VAL A 95 8.94 -3.32 9.52
N ASN A 96 8.61 -2.07 9.22
CA ASN A 96 9.26 -0.90 9.84
C ASN A 96 9.14 -0.93 11.36
N PHE A 97 7.99 -1.29 11.92
CA PHE A 97 7.85 -1.44 13.38
C PHE A 97 8.78 -2.49 13.98
N VAL A 98 8.97 -3.62 13.29
CA VAL A 98 9.93 -4.64 13.74
C VAL A 98 11.37 -4.13 13.64
N MET A 99 11.70 -3.41 12.57
CA MET A 99 13.04 -2.81 12.39
C MET A 99 13.35 -1.76 13.46
N ASP A 100 12.40 -0.88 13.78
CA ASP A 100 12.57 0.17 14.79
C ASP A 100 12.55 -0.38 16.21
N GLY A 101 11.70 -1.38 16.47
CA GLY A 101 11.60 -2.05 17.76
C GLY A 101 12.81 -2.91 18.11
N ARG A 102 13.57 -3.37 17.10
CA ARG A 102 14.82 -4.15 17.23
C ARG A 102 14.73 -5.28 18.28
N PRO A 103 13.69 -6.13 18.24
CA PRO A 103 13.54 -7.18 19.24
C PRO A 103 14.71 -8.16 19.19
N VAL A 104 15.17 -8.61 20.36
CA VAL A 104 16.29 -9.57 20.49
C VAL A 104 15.82 -10.92 21.04
N ILE A 105 16.56 -11.98 20.74
CA ILE A 105 16.24 -13.35 21.18
C ILE A 105 15.94 -13.40 22.69
N GLY A 106 14.80 -13.98 23.05
CA GLY A 106 14.33 -14.10 24.44
C GLY A 106 13.54 -12.90 24.97
N GLU A 107 13.46 -11.81 24.21
CA GLU A 107 12.66 -10.65 24.56
C GLU A 107 11.16 -10.93 24.42
N ARG A 108 10.35 -10.24 25.24
CA ARG A 108 8.90 -10.35 25.23
C ARG A 108 8.31 -9.06 24.68
N VAL A 109 7.71 -9.14 23.50
CA VAL A 109 7.05 -8.00 22.86
C VAL A 109 5.54 -8.07 23.10
N ALA A 110 4.94 -6.94 23.48
CA ALA A 110 3.49 -6.79 23.56
C ALA A 110 3.00 -5.86 22.44
N VAL A 111 2.06 -6.34 21.62
CA VAL A 111 1.40 -5.53 20.58
C VAL A 111 0.05 -5.07 21.08
N VAL A 112 -0.09 -3.75 21.29
CA VAL A 112 -1.33 -3.14 21.76
C VAL A 112 -2.14 -2.62 20.57
N GLY A 113 -3.25 -3.31 20.28
CA GLY A 113 -4.12 -3.04 19.13
C GLY A 113 -3.95 -4.09 18.03
N LEU A 114 -5.02 -4.85 17.76
CA LEU A 114 -5.03 -5.98 16.82
C LEU A 114 -5.86 -5.70 15.56
N GLY A 115 -5.70 -4.49 15.01
CA GLY A 115 -6.13 -4.19 13.65
C GLY A 115 -5.20 -4.83 12.60
N VAL A 116 -5.40 -4.54 11.32
CA VAL A 116 -4.61 -5.14 10.22
C VAL A 116 -3.10 -5.00 10.42
N VAL A 117 -2.60 -3.80 10.76
CA VAL A 117 -1.18 -3.57 10.99
C VAL A 117 -0.69 -4.35 12.20
N GLY A 118 -1.40 -4.30 13.34
CA GLY A 118 -1.01 -5.02 14.55
C GLY A 118 -0.94 -6.54 14.36
N LEU A 119 -1.88 -7.12 13.60
CA LEU A 119 -1.87 -8.54 13.25
C LEU A 119 -0.69 -8.90 12.33
N LEU A 120 -0.37 -8.07 11.33
CA LEU A 120 0.80 -8.27 10.48
C LEU A 120 2.11 -8.16 11.28
N THR A 121 2.23 -7.16 12.15
CA THR A 121 3.39 -7.01 13.05
C THR A 121 3.53 -8.23 13.96
N THR A 122 2.43 -8.71 14.54
CA THR A 122 2.42 -9.92 15.37
C THR A 122 2.88 -11.14 14.57
N ALA A 123 2.40 -11.30 13.33
CA ALA A 123 2.81 -12.39 12.45
C ALA A 123 4.30 -12.33 12.07
N LEU A 124 4.88 -11.13 11.92
CA LEU A 124 6.31 -10.97 11.67
C LEU A 124 7.15 -11.30 12.92
N LEU A 125 6.76 -10.77 14.08
CA LEU A 125 7.41 -11.06 15.36
C LEU A 125 7.39 -12.55 15.71
N ALA A 126 6.34 -13.28 15.31
CA ALA A 126 6.25 -14.72 15.49
C ALA A 126 7.15 -15.54 14.54
N ARG A 127 7.72 -14.92 13.49
CA ARG A 127 8.53 -15.58 12.44
C ARG A 127 10.01 -15.18 12.45
N PHE A 128 10.38 -14.09 13.12
CA PHE A 128 11.72 -13.49 13.14
C PHE A 128 12.23 -13.44 14.59
N PRO A 129 13.52 -13.69 14.84
CA PRO A 129 13.97 -14.65 15.84
C PRO A 129 13.52 -14.27 17.26
N LEU A 130 12.42 -14.88 17.70
CA LEU A 130 11.96 -14.93 19.10
C LEU A 130 11.42 -16.33 19.48
N ALA A 131 11.77 -17.35 18.70
CA ALA A 131 11.62 -18.77 19.05
C ALA A 131 12.94 -19.49 18.84
#